data_AF-A0A8T7H041-F1
#
_entry.id   AF-A0A8T7H041-F1
#
_cell.length_a   1.000
_cell.length_b   1.000
_cell.length_c   1.000
_cell.angle_alpha   90.00
_cell.angle_beta   90.00
_cell.angle_gamma   90.00
#
_symmetry.space_group_name_H-M   'P 1'
#
loop_
_entity.id
_entity.type
_entity.pdbx_description
1 polymer ?
#
loop_
_entity_poly.entity_id
_entity_poly.type
_entity_poly.pdbx_seq_one_letter_code
_entity_poly.pdbx_strand_id
1 'polypeptide(L)'
;MATPLPQLVLLYVVGRLGRASIVDVATVMYYLKREGVATGYNFVKLSGVAISKDIQLDLNLLKVLGLIREEDGGVYSVTEKGKVVIQKMVRDPSYRSLIKTVEHVLSNVGRAKKVQGQS
;
A
#
# COMPACT_ATOMS: atom_id res chain seq x y z
N MET A 1 4.49 1.75 21.06
CA MET A 1 5.16 1.78 19.74
C MET A 1 4.61 2.96 18.96
N ALA A 2 5.43 3.76 18.30
CA ALA A 2 4.94 4.85 17.47
C ALA A 2 4.15 4.28 16.28
N THR A 3 2.93 4.77 16.07
CA THR A 3 2.12 4.37 14.91
C THR A 3 2.78 4.94 13.65
N PRO A 4 3.16 4.11 12.67
CA PRO A 4 3.74 4.61 11.43
C PRO A 4 2.73 5.50 10.71
N LEU A 5 3.21 6.58 10.08
CA LEU A 5 2.35 7.45 9.30
C LEU A 5 1.67 6.64 8.18
N PRO A 6 0.33 6.71 8.03
CA PRO A 6 -0.42 6.02 6.98
C PRO A 6 0.18 6.15 5.58
N GLN A 7 0.72 7.33 5.27
CA GLN A 7 1.33 7.66 3.98
C GLN A 7 2.63 6.89 3.74
N LEU A 8 3.41 6.60 4.79
CA LEU A 8 4.63 5.79 4.67
C LEU A 8 4.29 4.33 4.42
N VAL A 9 3.25 3.81 5.09
CA VAL A 9 2.74 2.45 4.84
C VAL A 9 2.24 2.36 3.40
N LEU A 10 1.45 3.34 2.97
CA LEU A 10 0.91 3.44 1.61
C LEU A 10 2.02 3.47 0.56
N LEU A 11 3.01 4.35 0.74
CA LEU A 11 4.18 4.45 -0.14
C LEU A 11 4.93 3.11 -0.24
N TYR A 12 5.15 2.45 0.90
CA TYR A 12 5.80 1.15 0.92
C TYR A 12 5.01 0.10 0.14
N VAL A 13 3.68 0.03 0.36
CA VAL A 13 2.80 -0.89 -0.36
C VAL A 13 2.85 -0.66 -1.88
N VAL A 14 2.74 0.59 -2.34
CA VAL A 14 2.87 0.93 -3.78
C VAL A 14 4.23 0.46 -4.30
N GLY A 15 5.32 0.67 -3.55
CA GLY A 15 6.66 0.25 -3.93
C GLY A 15 6.84 -1.26 -4.02
N ARG A 16 6.16 -2.03 -3.17
CA ARG A 16 6.21 -3.50 -3.21
C ARG A 16 5.36 -4.09 -4.32
N LEU A 17 4.24 -3.46 -4.67
CA LEU A 17 3.42 -3.84 -5.81
C LEU A 17 4.06 -3.46 -7.15
N GLY A 18 4.91 -2.43 -7.18
CA GLY A 18 5.63 -1.95 -8.35
C GLY A 18 4.76 -1.10 -9.28
N ARG A 19 3.65 -1.67 -9.77
CA ARG A 19 2.58 -1.00 -10.52
C ARG A 19 1.25 -1.41 -9.89
N ALA A 20 0.50 -0.45 -9.36
CA ALA A 20 -0.73 -0.74 -8.62
C ALA A 20 -1.85 0.24 -8.93
N SER A 21 -3.06 -0.25 -9.17
CA SER A 21 -4.26 0.59 -9.16
C SER A 21 -4.63 0.99 -7.72
N ILE A 22 -5.50 1.99 -7.56
CA ILE A 22 -6.05 2.34 -6.24
C ILE A 22 -6.75 1.12 -5.59
N VAL A 23 -7.39 0.26 -6.38
CA VAL A 23 -8.07 -0.95 -5.87
C VAL A 23 -7.07 -1.94 -5.30
N ASP A 24 -5.94 -2.15 -5.97
CA ASP A 24 -4.88 -3.04 -5.48
C ASP A 24 -4.33 -2.56 -4.14
N VAL A 25 -4.03 -1.25 -4.08
CA VAL A 25 -3.50 -0.61 -2.88
C VAL A 25 -4.52 -0.66 -1.74
N ALA A 26 -5.78 -0.29 -2.00
CA ALA A 26 -6.84 -0.33 -1.00
C ALA A 26 -7.10 -1.75 -0.47
N THR A 27 -7.00 -2.76 -1.33
CA THR A 27 -7.12 -4.17 -0.92
C THR A 27 -6.01 -4.55 0.05
N VAL A 28 -4.75 -4.25 -0.26
CA VAL A 28 -3.62 -4.56 0.64
C VAL A 28 -3.75 -3.79 1.96
N MET A 29 -4.08 -2.50 1.91
CA MET A 29 -4.28 -1.69 3.11
C MET A 29 -5.44 -2.17 3.99
N TYR A 30 -6.51 -2.69 3.38
CA TYR A 30 -7.62 -3.32 4.11
C TYR A 30 -7.17 -4.59 4.84
N TYR A 31 -6.40 -5.47 4.18
CA TYR A 31 -5.89 -6.67 4.86
C TYR A 31 -4.87 -6.33 5.94
N LEU A 32 -4.03 -5.31 5.75
CA LEU A 32 -3.15 -4.81 6.81
C LEU A 32 -3.94 -4.36 8.05
N LYS A 33 -5.06 -3.65 7.84
CA LYS A 33 -5.95 -3.26 8.94
C LYS A 33 -6.52 -4.48 9.67
N ARG A 34 -6.86 -5.55 8.94
CA ARG A 34 -7.35 -6.81 9.55
C ARG A 34 -6.27 -7.55 10.34
N GLU A 35 -5.02 -7.46 9.93
CA GLU A 35 -3.85 -7.98 10.65
C GLU A 35 -3.42 -7.08 11.83
N GLY A 36 -4.23 -6.06 12.19
CA GLY A 36 -3.98 -5.18 13.33
C GLY A 36 -3.01 -4.03 13.05
N VAL A 37 -2.60 -3.80 11.80
CA VAL A 37 -1.81 -2.61 11.45
C VAL A 37 -2.72 -1.38 11.50
N ALA A 38 -2.32 -0.38 12.28
CA ALA A 38 -2.99 0.90 12.34
C ALA A 38 -2.74 1.70 11.05
N THR A 39 -3.54 1.44 10.02
CA THR A 39 -3.41 2.09 8.71
C THR A 39 -4.01 3.49 8.65
N GLY A 40 -4.81 3.91 9.64
CA GLY A 40 -5.47 5.21 9.66
C GLY A 40 -6.64 5.38 8.68
N TYR A 41 -6.89 4.42 7.80
CA TYR A 41 -7.90 4.51 6.76
C TYR A 41 -9.23 3.85 7.15
N ASN A 42 -10.33 4.46 6.71
CA ASN A 42 -11.66 3.86 6.76
C ASN A 42 -11.97 3.15 5.45
N PHE A 43 -12.50 1.93 5.56
CA PHE A 43 -12.82 1.10 4.40
C PHE A 43 -14.30 0.80 4.36
N VAL A 44 -14.87 0.92 3.17
CA VAL A 44 -16.20 0.42 2.83
C VAL A 44 -16.02 -0.72 1.85
N LYS A 45 -16.79 -1.79 2.00
CA LYS A 45 -16.83 -2.88 1.02
C LYS A 45 -17.99 -2.64 0.06
N LEU A 46 -17.70 -2.54 -1.23
CA LEU A 46 -18.70 -2.53 -2.30
C LEU A 46 -18.42 -3.69 -3.24
N SER A 47 -19.39 -4.57 -3.44
CA SER A 47 -19.29 -5.73 -4.34
C SER A 47 -18.02 -6.58 -4.10
N GLY A 48 -17.64 -6.77 -2.84
CA GLY A 48 -16.44 -7.55 -2.46
C GLY A 48 -15.12 -6.78 -2.52
N VAL A 49 -15.10 -5.55 -3.05
CA VAL A 49 -13.90 -4.70 -3.17
C VAL A 49 -13.83 -3.70 -2.02
N ALA A 50 -12.66 -3.59 -1.39
CA ALA A 50 -12.42 -2.59 -0.36
C ALA A 50 -12.07 -1.23 -0.99
N ILE A 51 -12.80 -0.18 -0.61
CA ILE A 51 -12.57 1.19 -1.08
C ILE A 51 -12.36 2.13 0.11
N SER A 52 -11.54 3.17 -0.09
CA SER A 52 -11.30 4.22 0.89
C SER A 52 -11.06 5.56 0.19
N LYS A 53 -11.84 6.59 0.54
CA LYS A 53 -11.63 7.96 0.02
C LYS A 53 -10.32 8.56 0.52
N ASP A 54 -9.94 8.22 1.75
CA ASP A 54 -8.72 8.70 2.40
C ASP A 54 -7.47 8.24 1.64
N ILE A 55 -7.48 7.01 1.11
CA ILE A 55 -6.40 6.48 0.27
C ILE A 55 -6.21 7.32 -1.00
N GLN A 56 -7.29 7.76 -1.66
CA GLN A 56 -7.19 8.59 -2.86
C GLN A 56 -6.53 9.95 -2.54
N LEU A 57 -6.87 10.55 -1.38
CA LEU A 57 -6.27 11.80 -0.93
C LEU A 57 -4.78 11.62 -0.65
N ASP A 58 -4.39 10.56 0.05
CA ASP A 58 -2.99 10.30 0.37
C ASP A 58 -2.16 9.88 -0.86
N LEU A 59 -2.75 9.18 -1.84
CA LEU A 59 -2.10 8.96 -3.13
C LEU A 59 -1.84 10.29 -3.86
N ASN A 60 -2.81 11.21 -3.86
CA ASN A 60 -2.63 12.54 -4.42
C ASN A 60 -1.54 13.34 -3.69
N LEU A 61 -1.49 13.25 -2.35
CA LEU A 61 -0.42 13.87 -1.57
C LEU A 61 0.95 13.29 -1.93
N LEU A 62 1.09 11.96 -1.99
CA LEU A 62 2.34 11.30 -2.38
C LEU A 62 2.77 11.68 -3.80
N LYS A 63 1.82 11.89 -4.72
CA LYS A 63 2.09 12.43 -6.07
C LYS A 63 2.60 13.86 -6.03
N VAL A 64 1.94 14.74 -5.28
CA VAL A 64 2.36 16.15 -5.12
C VAL A 64 3.76 16.25 -4.51
N LEU A 65 4.09 15.36 -3.57
CA LEU A 65 5.44 15.25 -2.98
C LEU A 65 6.48 14.63 -3.95
N GLY A 66 6.05 14.15 -5.11
CA GLY A 66 6.89 13.49 -6.11
C GLY A 66 7.44 12.14 -5.66
N LEU A 67 6.78 11.46 -4.71
CA LEU A 67 7.20 10.16 -4.18
C LEU A 67 6.62 9.00 -5.01
N ILE A 68 5.45 9.21 -5.59
CA ILE A 68 4.86 8.32 -6.58
C ILE A 68 4.50 9.13 -7.83
N ARG A 69 4.26 8.42 -8.93
CA ARG A 69 3.70 8.96 -10.16
C ARG A 69 2.48 8.14 -10.56
N GLU A 70 1.53 8.78 -11.20
CA GLU A 70 0.43 8.10 -11.88
C GLU A 70 0.79 7.96 -13.35
N GLU A 71 0.61 6.76 -13.87
CA GLU A 71 0.80 6.38 -15.26
C GLU A 71 -0.57 6.19 -15.92
N ASP A 72 -0.59 6.10 -17.25
CA ASP A 72 -1.84 5.93 -18.00
C ASP A 72 -2.68 4.76 -17.47
N GLY A 73 -3.98 4.99 -17.36
CA GLY A 73 -4.93 3.99 -16.83
C GLY A 73 -5.08 3.99 -15.30
N GLY A 74 -4.62 5.03 -14.60
CA GLY A 74 -4.85 5.18 -13.15
C GLY A 74 -3.98 4.26 -12.28
N VAL A 75 -2.79 3.90 -12.79
CA VAL A 75 -1.84 3.02 -12.13
C VAL A 75 -0.72 3.84 -11.51
N TYR A 76 -0.39 3.54 -10.26
CA TYR A 76 0.63 4.24 -9.50
C TYR A 76 1.93 3.42 -9.46
N SER A 77 3.07 4.11 -9.56
CA SER A 77 4.40 3.55 -9.39
C SER A 77 5.29 4.50 -8.57
N VAL A 78 6.29 3.96 -7.88
CA VAL A 78 7.18 4.75 -7.01
C VAL A 78 8.28 5.42 -7.85
N THR A 79 8.54 6.71 -7.60
CA THR A 79 9.63 7.46 -8.24
C THR A 79 10.99 7.14 -7.61
N GLU A 80 12.09 7.60 -8.19
CA GLU A 80 13.41 7.48 -7.54
C GLU A 80 13.44 8.15 -6.16
N LYS A 81 12.79 9.31 -6.01
CA LYS A 81 12.65 9.99 -4.70
C LYS A 81 11.89 9.12 -3.70
N GLY A 82 10.80 8.48 -4.12
CA GLY A 82 10.03 7.56 -3.27
C GLY A 82 10.84 6.32 -2.87
N LYS A 83 11.64 5.76 -3.78
CA LYS A 83 12.53 4.63 -3.47
C LYS A 83 13.54 4.98 -2.39
N VAL A 84 14.12 6.18 -2.42
CA VAL A 84 15.03 6.66 -1.36
C VAL A 84 14.33 6.72 -0.01
N VAL A 85 13.08 7.21 0.05
CA VAL A 85 12.30 7.22 1.30
C VAL A 85 12.03 5.81 1.80
N ILE A 86 11.63 4.88 0.92
CA ILE A 86 11.43 3.47 1.27
C ILE A 86 12.72 2.85 1.79
N GLN A 87 13.87 3.10 1.15
CA GLN A 87 15.17 2.58 1.62
C GLN A 87 15.52 3.05 3.02
N LYS A 88 15.24 4.33 3.34
CA LYS A 88 15.41 4.85 4.71
C LYS A 88 14.47 4.14 5.69
N MET A 89 13.21 3.96 5.32
CA MET A 89 12.23 3.23 6.14
C MET A 89 12.66 1.78 6.42
N VAL A 90 13.17 1.07 5.40
CA VAL A 90 13.61 -0.33 5.53
C VAL A 90 14.84 -0.48 6.41
N ARG A 91 15.74 0.52 6.42
CA ARG A 91 16.94 0.52 7.26
C ARG A 91 16.65 0.85 8.72
N ASP A 92 15.54 1.55 8.98
CA ASP A 92 15.13 1.93 10.33
C ASP A 92 14.51 0.72 11.08
N PRO A 93 15.12 0.26 12.19
CA PRO A 93 14.61 -0.87 12.96
C PRO A 93 13.18 -0.70 13.46
N SER A 94 12.68 0.52 13.64
CA SER A 94 11.32 0.78 14.12
C SER A 94 10.24 0.25 13.17
N TYR A 95 10.56 0.09 11.88
CA TYR A 95 9.61 -0.39 10.87
C TYR A 95 9.70 -1.89 10.60
N ARG A 96 10.63 -2.63 11.22
CA ARG A 96 10.84 -4.06 10.94
C ARG A 96 9.58 -4.91 11.08
N SER A 97 8.80 -4.69 12.15
CA SER A 97 7.57 -5.45 12.36
C SER A 97 6.52 -5.12 11.30
N LEU A 98 6.34 -3.83 10.99
CA LEU A 98 5.43 -3.40 9.93
C LEU A 98 5.80 -4.04 8.59
N ILE A 99 7.08 -3.97 8.21
CA ILE A 99 7.59 -4.53 6.95
C ILE A 99 7.29 -6.02 6.87
N LYS A 100 7.56 -6.79 7.92
CA LYS A 100 7.23 -8.23 7.97
C LYS A 100 5.75 -8.48 7.76
N THR A 101 4.88 -7.71 8.41
CA THR A 101 3.43 -7.84 8.23
C THR A 101 3.00 -7.49 6.81
N VAL A 102 3.59 -6.44 6.20
CA VAL A 102 3.31 -6.09 4.80
C VAL A 102 3.72 -7.19 3.84
N GLU A 103 4.93 -7.75 3.97
CA GLU A 103 5.37 -8.87 3.12
C GLU A 103 4.47 -10.10 3.32
N HIS A 104 4.06 -10.40 4.57
CA HIS A 104 3.13 -11.48 4.85
C HIS A 104 1.78 -11.29 4.13
N VAL A 105 1.16 -10.11 4.27
CA VAL A 105 -0.10 -9.78 3.60
C VAL A 105 0.03 -9.85 2.08
N LEU A 106 1.09 -9.27 1.51
CA LEU A 106 1.33 -9.30 0.06
C LEU A 106 1.47 -10.73 -0.47
N SER A 107 2.15 -11.61 0.27
CA SER A 107 2.26 -13.02 -0.11
C SER A 107 0.91 -13.74 -0.15
N ASN A 108 -0.01 -13.39 0.75
CA ASN A 108 -1.35 -13.99 0.83
C ASN A 108 -2.29 -13.42 -0.24
N VAL A 109 -2.25 -12.10 -0.49
CA VAL A 109 -3.03 -11.45 -1.54
C VAL A 109 -2.59 -11.93 -2.93
N GLY A 110 -1.28 -12.07 -3.16
CA GLY A 110 -0.74 -12.60 -4.41
C GLY A 110 -1.16 -14.05 -4.69
N ARG A 111 -1.26 -14.88 -3.65
CA ARG A 111 -1.81 -16.25 -3.76
C ARG A 111 -3.29 -16.24 -4.13
N ALA A 112 -4.10 -15.39 -3.49
CA ALA A 112 -5.54 -15.29 -3.76
C ALA A 112 -5.85 -14.89 -5.22
N LYS A 113 -5.08 -13.95 -5.79
CA LYS A 113 -5.23 -13.54 -7.20
C LYS A 113 -4.85 -14.64 -8.19
N LYS A 114 -3.83 -15.46 -7.90
CA LYS A 114 -3.43 -16.58 -8.77
C LYS A 114 -4.47 -17.70 -8.84
N VAL A 115 -5.20 -17.94 -7.74
CA VAL A 115 -6.25 -18.96 -7.69
C VAL A 115 -7.49 -18.55 -8.50
N GLN A 116 -7.81 -17.25 -8.57
CA GLN A 116 -8.95 -16.74 -9.34
C GLN A 116 -8.68 -16.59 -10.85
N GLY A 117 -7.41 -16.65 -11.28
CA GLY A 117 -7.02 -16.56 -12.70
C GLY A 117 -6.88 -17.93 -13.40
N GLN A 118 -7.30 -19.01 -12.76
CA GLN A 118 -7.42 -20.35 -13.35
C GLN A 118 -8.90 -20.74 -13.37
N SER A 119 -9.66 -20.15 -14.27
CA SER A 119 -11.03 -20.58 -14.64
C SER A 119 -11.29 -20.21 -16.08
#